data_AF-A0A7M3XM13-F1
#
_entry.id   AF-A0A7M3XM13-F1
#
_cell.length_a   1.000
_cell.length_b   1.000
_cell.length_c   1.000
_cell.angle_alpha   90.00
_cell.angle_beta   90.00
_cell.angle_gamma   90.00
#
_symmetry.space_group_name_H-M   'P 1'
#
loop_
_entity.id
_entity.type
_entity.pdbx_description
1 polymer ?
#
loop_
_entity_poly.entity_id
_entity_poly.type
_entity_poly.pdbx_seq_one_letter_code
_entity_poly.pdbx_strand_id
1 'polypeptide(L)'
;AFEKEMTDSIIADTRNLGAGRYGGANTAAAFLKQFVPNQDYDKEGEQITWAHMDIAGTYWGAKSNTMVKDGATGIHVRTIHHLITQG
;
A
#
# COMPACT_ATOMS: atom_id res chain seq x y z
N ALA A 1 -14.48 6.38 3.87
CA ALA A 1 -14.75 5.71 5.15
C ALA A 1 -13.45 5.49 5.94
N PHE A 2 -12.51 4.69 5.43
CA PHE A 2 -11.24 4.40 6.12
C PHE A 2 -10.29 5.60 6.31
N GLU A 3 -10.26 6.57 5.37
CA GLU A 3 -9.48 7.81 5.56
C GLU A 3 -9.97 8.61 6.75
N LYS A 4 -11.29 8.77 6.89
CA LYS A 4 -11.90 9.46 8.03
C LYS A 4 -11.57 8.76 9.35
N GLU A 5 -11.49 7.44 9.36
CA GLU A 5 -11.07 6.68 10.55
C GLU A 5 -9.61 6.92 10.93
N MET A 6 -8.73 7.22 9.97
CA MET A 6 -7.32 7.52 10.26
C MET A 6 -7.13 8.94 10.79
N THR A 7 -7.95 9.89 10.35
CA THR A 7 -7.84 11.31 10.74
C THR A 7 -8.70 11.68 11.96
N ASP A 8 -9.57 10.78 12.42
CA ASP A 8 -10.45 11.02 13.59
C ASP A 8 -9.73 10.68 14.91
N SER A 9 -8.83 11.58 15.32
CA SER A 9 -8.03 11.48 16.53
C SER A 9 -8.16 12.73 17.38
N ILE A 10 -8.31 12.53 18.69
CA ILE A 10 -8.55 13.59 19.67
C ILE A 10 -7.24 14.34 19.98
N ILE A 11 -6.08 13.76 19.67
CA ILE A 11 -4.76 14.23 20.14
C ILE A 11 -3.80 14.58 18.99
N ALA A 12 -3.93 13.92 17.84
CA ALA A 12 -2.96 14.00 16.73
C ALA A 12 -3.68 13.99 15.38
N ASP A 13 -3.04 14.48 14.31
CA ASP A 13 -3.67 14.58 12.98
C ASP A 13 -3.99 13.22 12.34
N THR A 14 -3.27 12.16 12.73
CA THR A 14 -3.50 10.79 12.23
C THR A 14 -3.32 9.73 13.34
N ARG A 15 -4.00 8.59 13.17
CA ARG A 15 -3.81 7.35 13.96
C ARG A 15 -3.16 6.30 13.09
N ASN A 16 -2.21 5.56 13.66
CA ASN A 16 -1.49 4.49 12.95
C ASN A 16 -2.24 3.16 12.88
N LEU A 17 -3.39 3.04 13.55
CA LEU A 17 -4.23 1.85 13.58
C LEU A 17 -5.69 2.26 13.38
N GLY A 18 -6.45 1.40 12.69
CA GLY A 18 -7.90 1.56 12.55
C GLY A 18 -8.67 1.35 13.85
N ALA A 19 -9.86 1.94 13.92
CA ALA A 19 -10.74 1.84 15.08
C ALA A 19 -11.31 0.42 15.28
N GLY A 20 -11.21 -0.46 14.29
CA GLY A 20 -11.70 -1.83 14.33
C GLY A 20 -10.73 -2.87 13.74
N ARG A 21 -11.05 -4.15 13.94
CA ARG A 21 -10.21 -5.30 13.53
C ARG A 21 -10.46 -5.76 12.08
N TYR A 22 -11.54 -5.31 11.45
CA TYR A 22 -11.89 -5.65 10.07
C TYR A 22 -11.33 -4.61 9.10
N GLY A 23 -10.76 -5.06 7.97
CA GLY A 23 -10.26 -4.15 6.94
C GLY A 23 -8.87 -3.57 7.18
N GLY A 24 -8.01 -4.25 7.95
CA GLY A 24 -6.64 -3.79 8.29
C GLY A 24 -5.77 -3.36 7.10
N ALA A 25 -5.85 -4.05 5.96
CA ALA A 25 -5.13 -3.65 4.74
C ALA A 25 -5.65 -2.32 4.17
N ASN A 26 -6.97 -2.09 4.23
CA ASN A 26 -7.58 -0.85 3.73
C ASN A 26 -7.30 0.34 4.66
N THR A 27 -7.29 0.13 5.98
CA THR A 27 -6.92 1.17 6.95
C THR A 27 -5.44 1.52 6.85
N ALA A 28 -4.56 0.53 6.65
CA ALA A 28 -3.14 0.76 6.39
C ALA A 28 -2.92 1.57 5.09
N ALA A 29 -3.63 1.21 4.00
CA ALA A 29 -3.57 1.99 2.76
C ALA A 29 -4.08 3.42 2.94
N ALA A 30 -5.17 3.61 3.69
CA ALA A 30 -5.73 4.92 3.99
C ALA A 30 -4.79 5.79 4.84
N PHE A 31 -4.05 5.17 5.77
CA PHE A 31 -3.00 5.85 6.54
C PHE A 31 -1.88 6.32 5.63
N LEU A 32 -1.34 5.44 4.77
CA LEU A 32 -0.27 5.80 3.84
C LEU A 32 -0.67 6.93 2.89
N LYS A 33 -1.93 6.98 2.45
CA LYS A 33 -2.45 8.04 1.58
C LYS A 33 -2.34 9.45 2.20
N GLN A 34 -2.36 9.57 3.53
CA GLN A 34 -2.20 10.87 4.21
C GLN A 34 -0.83 11.50 4.00
N PHE A 35 0.16 10.70 3.59
CA PHE A 35 1.55 11.13 3.40
C PHE A 35 1.95 11.20 1.92
N VAL A 36 1.03 10.93 0.99
CA VAL A 36 1.29 11.11 -0.45
C VAL A 36 1.18 12.60 -0.77
N PRO A 37 2.28 13.27 -1.18
CA PRO A 37 2.27 14.69 -1.41
C PRO A 37 1.53 15.03 -2.71
N ASN A 38 1.22 16.31 -2.86
CA ASN A 38 0.79 16.88 -4.12
C ASN A 38 1.98 17.08 -5.07
N GLN A 39 1.68 17.18 -6.37
CA GLN A 39 2.69 17.46 -7.38
C GLN A 39 3.46 18.75 -7.03
N ASP A 40 4.79 18.71 -7.22
CA ASP A 40 5.71 19.81 -6.89
C ASP A 40 5.63 20.33 -5.44
N TYR A 41 5.03 19.55 -4.52
CA TYR A 41 4.71 19.97 -3.15
C TYR A 41 3.78 21.20 -3.08
N ASP A 42 3.05 21.48 -4.16
CA ASP A 42 2.06 22.55 -4.20
C ASP A 42 0.80 22.14 -3.42
N LYS A 43 0.42 22.95 -2.42
CA LYS A 43 -0.77 22.69 -1.60
C LYS A 43 -2.07 22.78 -2.41
N GLU A 44 -2.07 23.51 -3.51
CA GLU A 44 -3.21 23.64 -4.42
C GLU A 44 -3.14 22.67 -5.60
N GLY A 45 -2.01 21.97 -5.76
CA GLY A 45 -1.79 20.98 -6.80
C GLY A 45 -2.54 19.67 -6.56
N GLU A 46 -2.68 18.89 -7.63
CA GLU A 46 -3.26 17.54 -7.57
C GLU A 46 -2.35 16.57 -6.79
N GLN A 47 -2.95 15.62 -6.07
CA GLN A 47 -2.18 14.57 -5.38
C GLN A 47 -1.40 13.72 -6.39
N ILE A 48 -0.15 13.37 -6.08
CA ILE A 48 0.64 12.49 -6.95
C ILE A 48 -0.13 11.19 -7.20
N THR A 49 -0.25 10.81 -8.47
CA THR A 49 -0.82 9.52 -8.85
C THR A 49 0.03 8.41 -8.25
N TRP A 50 -0.57 7.62 -7.38
CA TRP A 50 0.14 6.65 -6.55
C TRP A 50 -0.66 5.34 -6.43
N ALA A 51 0.07 4.24 -6.25
CA ALA A 51 -0.47 2.93 -5.96
C ALA A 51 0.24 2.29 -4.77
N HIS A 52 -0.54 1.74 -3.84
CA HIS A 52 -0.05 0.87 -2.76
C HIS A 52 -0.23 -0.60 -3.16
N MET A 53 0.81 -1.41 -2.96
CA MET A 53 0.76 -2.85 -3.17
C MET A 53 1.06 -3.57 -1.86
N ASP A 54 0.05 -4.16 -1.23
CA ASP A 54 0.24 -5.02 -0.06
C ASP A 54 0.66 -6.43 -0.51
N ILE A 55 1.91 -6.79 -0.26
CA ILE A 55 2.51 -8.06 -0.67
C ILE A 55 2.69 -9.03 0.51
N ALA A 56 2.21 -8.70 1.71
CA ALA A 56 2.46 -9.49 2.92
C ALA A 56 2.04 -10.96 2.76
N GLY A 57 0.87 -11.20 2.15
CA GLY A 57 0.35 -12.55 1.93
C GLY A 57 1.07 -13.35 0.83
N THR A 58 1.81 -12.67 -0.04
CA THR A 58 2.49 -13.31 -1.17
C THR A 58 3.97 -13.55 -0.93
N TYR A 59 4.56 -12.96 0.11
CA TYR A 59 6.02 -12.91 0.28
C TYR A 59 6.66 -14.30 0.47
N TRP A 60 5.96 -15.26 1.08
CA TRP A 60 6.51 -16.57 1.46
C TRP A 60 5.49 -17.69 1.31
N GLY A 61 5.99 -18.92 1.09
CA GLY A 61 5.16 -20.13 1.20
C GLY A 61 4.34 -20.47 -0.05
N ALA A 62 4.74 -19.98 -1.23
CA ALA A 62 4.19 -20.52 -2.47
C ALA A 62 4.51 -22.01 -2.56
N LYS A 63 3.55 -22.81 -3.04
CA LYS A 63 3.81 -24.19 -3.44
C LYS A 63 4.92 -24.21 -4.49
N SER A 64 5.81 -25.19 -4.39
CA SER A 64 6.89 -25.39 -5.34
C SER A 64 6.34 -25.40 -6.77
N ASN A 65 6.92 -24.57 -7.62
CA ASN A 65 6.59 -24.43 -9.02
C ASN A 65 7.88 -24.21 -9.84
N THR A 66 7.75 -23.99 -11.14
CA THR A 66 8.90 -23.82 -12.06
C THR A 66 9.79 -22.63 -11.72
N MET A 67 9.29 -21.64 -10.99
CA MET A 67 9.99 -20.39 -10.67
C MET A 67 10.39 -20.27 -9.19
N VAL A 68 9.71 -21.00 -8.29
CA VAL A 68 9.94 -20.94 -6.84
C VAL A 68 9.95 -22.37 -6.32
N LYS A 69 11.08 -22.81 -5.77
CA LYS A 69 11.19 -24.16 -5.18
C LYS A 69 10.60 -24.18 -3.77
N ASP A 70 11.16 -23.39 -2.84
CA ASP A 70 10.65 -23.19 -1.49
C ASP A 70 11.10 -21.81 -0.98
N GLY A 71 10.28 -21.17 -0.12
CA GLY A 71 10.63 -19.91 0.54
C GLY A 71 10.06 -18.66 -0.14
N ALA A 72 10.93 -17.65 -0.35
CA ALA A 72 10.55 -16.35 -0.89
C ALA A 72 10.09 -16.44 -2.35
N THR A 73 8.99 -15.78 -2.67
CA THR A 73 8.29 -15.98 -3.96
C THR A 73 8.65 -14.95 -5.02
N GLY A 74 9.06 -13.73 -4.62
CA GLY A 74 9.30 -12.61 -5.53
C GLY A 74 8.08 -12.16 -6.33
N ILE A 75 6.86 -12.46 -5.86
CA ILE A 75 5.61 -12.09 -6.55
C ILE A 75 5.54 -10.56 -6.70
N HIS A 76 5.08 -10.11 -7.88
CA HIS A 76 5.04 -8.73 -8.41
C HIS A 76 6.32 -8.18 -9.06
N VAL A 77 7.51 -8.74 -8.85
CA VAL A 77 8.74 -8.22 -9.49
C VAL A 77 8.64 -8.20 -11.02
N ARG A 78 8.19 -9.31 -11.63
CA ARG A 78 8.00 -9.38 -13.09
C ARG A 78 6.90 -8.45 -13.60
N THR A 79 5.84 -8.29 -12.82
CA THR A 79 4.72 -7.40 -13.18
C THR A 79 5.19 -5.95 -13.22
N ILE A 80 5.91 -5.50 -12.19
CA ILE A 80 6.46 -4.15 -12.13
C ILE A 80 7.50 -3.95 -13.24
N HIS A 81 8.39 -4.92 -13.45
CA HIS A 81 9.36 -4.86 -14.55
C HIS A 81 8.66 -4.71 -15.90
N HIS A 82 7.61 -5.48 -16.16
CA HIS A 82 6.85 -5.37 -17.40
C HIS A 82 6.15 -4.02 -17.53
N LEU A 83 5.52 -3.52 -16.46
CA LEU A 83 4.87 -2.20 -16.44
C LEU A 83 5.85 -1.08 -16.80
N ILE A 84 7.08 -1.09 -16.27
CA ILE A 84 8.06 -0.01 -16.52
C ILE A 84 8.80 -0.15 -17.86
N THR A 85 8.88 -1.37 -18.41
CA THR A 85 9.65 -1.61 -19.65
C THR A 85 8.79 -1.71 -20.90
N GLN A 86 7.51 -2.04 -20.75
CA GLN A 86 6.60 -2.34 -21.86
C GLN A 86 5.23 -1.64 -21.74
N GLY A 87 4.95 -1.00 -20.60
CA GLY A 87 3.74 -0.20 -20.38
C GLY A 87 3.87 1.22 -20.89
#